data_AF-A0A7S1J468-F1
#
_entry.id   AF-A0A7S1J468-F1
#
_cell.length_a   1.000
_cell.length_b   1.000
_cell.length_c   1.000
_cell.angle_alpha   90.00
_cell.angle_beta   90.00
_cell.angle_gamma   90.00
#
_symmetry.space_group_name_H-M   'P 1'
#
loop_
_entity.id
_entity.type
_entity.pdbx_description
1 polymer ?
#
loop_
_entity_poly.entity_id
_entity_poly.type
_entity_poly.pdbx_seq_one_letter_code
_entity_poly.pdbx_strand_id
1 'polypeptide(L)'
;LYYCDFIRRSICTPSRRPTLIPCGARIKGMLVEMRDTRIHSCDVGPLNLYRWSREMANVDLKKAAFRPLSDEFEIFDLDFYTDGPETGRQPKELPVPIARDGILSAIVVWFDLRLDPETTYSTSPFSAEATHHPQAVMYFNEIKVQAGAQIPLVVANHGAELQFAIDEAQLHGQEKTTIIPLPRYDPRWKEHSDKTQELAKSLHTRMQVASEFRAITQACLKMGIQPTNFGLDPQVTSRFCNMFFTSLG
;
A
#
# COMPACT_ATOMS: atom_id res chain seq x y z
N LEU A 1 26.23 -1.44 9.63
CA LEU A 1 27.23 -2.28 10.33
C LEU A 1 28.69 -2.02 9.91
N TYR A 2 28.98 -1.61 8.66
CA TYR A 2 30.34 -1.25 8.21
C TYR A 2 31.09 -0.29 9.14
N TYR A 3 30.42 0.75 9.62
CA TYR A 3 31.04 1.72 10.51
C TYR A 3 31.43 1.12 11.88
N CYS A 4 30.57 0.29 12.47
CA CYS A 4 30.86 -0.41 13.72
C CYS A 4 32.03 -1.39 13.56
N ASP A 5 32.06 -2.15 12.46
CA ASP A 5 33.19 -3.03 12.12
C ASP A 5 34.49 -2.23 11.93
N PHE A 6 34.44 -1.09 11.26
CA PHE A 6 35.59 -0.19 11.11
C PHE A 6 36.10 0.31 12.47
N ILE A 7 35.23 0.82 13.35
CA ILE A 7 35.63 1.25 14.71
C ILE A 7 36.29 0.09 15.46
N ARG A 8 35.71 -1.10 15.39
CA ARG A 8 36.22 -2.28 16.08
C ARG A 8 37.62 -2.69 15.60
N ARG A 9 37.91 -2.56 14.31
CA ARG A 9 39.21 -2.92 13.73
C ARG A 9 40.27 -1.82 13.87
N SER A 10 39.85 -0.56 13.81
CA SER A 10 40.76 0.57 13.70
C SER A 10 41.06 1.26 15.04
N ILE A 11 40.15 1.16 16.02
CA ILE A 11 40.20 1.93 17.26
C ILE A 11 40.31 1.04 18.51
N CYS A 12 39.75 -0.17 18.49
CA CYS A 12 39.83 -1.07 19.65
C CYS A 12 41.24 -1.66 19.82
N THR A 13 41.77 -1.57 21.03
CA THR A 13 42.98 -2.29 21.45
C THR A 13 42.65 -3.24 22.62
N PRO A 14 43.52 -4.22 22.93
CA PRO A 14 43.32 -5.08 24.11
C PRO A 14 43.13 -4.31 25.42
N SER A 15 43.70 -3.10 25.52
CA SER A 15 43.61 -2.23 26.69
C SER A 15 42.49 -1.18 26.63
N ARG A 16 41.80 -1.03 25.49
CA ARG A 16 40.74 -0.03 25.31
C ARG A 16 39.64 -0.57 24.41
N ARG A 17 38.55 -1.00 25.02
CA ARG A 17 37.29 -1.29 24.32
C ARG A 17 36.35 -0.08 24.44
N PRO A 18 36.03 0.59 23.31
CA PRO A 18 35.09 1.69 23.33
C PRO A 18 33.68 1.17 23.61
N THR A 19 32.90 1.93 24.37
CA THR A 19 31.46 1.73 24.50
C THR A 19 30.81 2.25 23.22
N LEU A 20 30.06 1.38 22.54
CA LEU A 20 29.22 1.74 21.40
C LEU A 20 27.85 2.13 21.93
N ILE A 21 27.39 3.33 21.56
CA ILE A 21 26.04 3.83 21.82
C ILE A 21 25.49 4.34 20.48
N PRO A 22 24.39 3.76 19.96
CA PRO A 22 23.70 2.56 20.46
C PRO A 22 24.60 1.32 20.51
N CYS A 23 24.30 0.38 21.41
CA CYS A 23 24.98 -0.91 21.53
C CYS A 23 24.38 -2.00 20.64
N GLY A 24 23.14 -1.80 20.18
CA GLY A 24 22.48 -2.70 19.25
C GLY A 24 21.15 -2.14 18.76
N ALA A 25 20.52 -2.88 17.86
CA ALA A 25 19.23 -2.53 17.31
C ALA A 25 18.36 -3.76 17.12
N ARG A 26 17.07 -3.62 17.41
CA ARG A 26 16.05 -4.60 17.03
C ARG A 26 15.18 -4.02 15.93
N ILE A 27 15.10 -4.70 14.81
CA ILE A 27 14.28 -4.32 13.66
C ILE A 27 13.01 -5.14 13.71
N LYS A 28 11.86 -4.47 13.68
CA LYS A 28 10.53 -5.11 13.78
C LYS A 28 9.71 -4.80 12.54
N GLY A 29 8.80 -5.70 12.22
CA GLY A 29 7.88 -5.53 11.11
C GLY A 29 6.46 -5.96 11.44
N MET A 30 5.55 -5.56 10.57
CA MET A 30 4.17 -6.01 10.57
C MET A 30 3.65 -6.07 9.13
N LEU A 31 2.96 -7.15 8.80
CA LEU A 31 2.25 -7.30 7.53
C LEU A 31 0.91 -6.58 7.64
N VAL A 32 0.62 -5.71 6.66
CA VAL A 32 -0.53 -4.81 6.71
C VAL A 32 -1.30 -4.79 5.40
N GLU A 33 -2.57 -4.44 5.52
CA GLU A 33 -3.37 -3.92 4.42
C GLU A 33 -3.28 -2.40 4.47
N MET A 34 -2.61 -1.81 3.48
CA MET A 34 -2.46 -0.38 3.30
C MET A 34 -2.90 -0.04 1.87
N ARG A 35 -4.13 0.46 1.75
CA ARG A 35 -4.79 0.71 0.47
C ARG A 35 -5.53 2.03 0.47
N ASP A 36 -5.48 2.72 -0.67
CA ASP A 36 -6.32 3.89 -0.92
C ASP A 36 -7.57 3.44 -1.70
N THR A 37 -8.76 3.76 -1.19
CA THR A 37 -10.01 3.38 -1.86
C THR A 37 -10.59 4.53 -2.68
N ARG A 38 -10.57 5.76 -2.14
CA ARG A 38 -11.10 6.94 -2.82
C ARG A 38 -10.21 8.16 -2.61
N ILE A 39 -10.05 8.94 -3.68
CA ILE A 39 -9.54 10.31 -3.63
C ILE A 39 -10.64 11.20 -4.19
N HIS A 40 -11.22 12.05 -3.34
CA HIS A 40 -12.46 12.78 -3.64
C HIS A 40 -13.58 11.82 -4.11
N SER A 41 -14.13 12.05 -5.30
CA SER A 41 -15.17 11.21 -5.91
C SER A 41 -14.62 10.04 -6.73
N CYS A 42 -13.30 9.98 -6.95
CA CYS A 42 -12.66 8.96 -7.78
C CYS A 42 -12.34 7.71 -6.95
N ASP A 43 -12.74 6.55 -7.45
CA ASP A 43 -12.28 5.25 -6.93
C ASP A 43 -10.86 4.98 -7.47
N VAL A 44 -9.90 4.92 -6.55
CA VAL A 44 -8.49 4.67 -6.85
C VAL A 44 -8.04 3.27 -6.39
N GLY A 45 -8.98 2.45 -5.93
CA GLY A 45 -8.74 1.07 -5.47
C GLY A 45 -7.85 0.23 -6.40
N PRO A 46 -8.02 0.25 -7.73
CA PRO A 46 -7.17 -0.50 -8.66
C PRO A 46 -5.73 -0.01 -8.74
N LEU A 47 -5.49 1.28 -8.45
CA LEU A 47 -4.15 1.83 -8.51
C LEU A 47 -3.24 1.19 -7.45
N ASN A 48 -3.81 0.62 -6.38
CA ASN A 48 -3.03 -0.09 -5.36
C ASN A 48 -2.25 -1.29 -5.92
N LEU A 49 -2.77 -1.94 -6.96
CA LEU A 49 -2.09 -3.06 -7.61
C LEU A 49 -0.74 -2.63 -8.22
N TYR A 50 -0.60 -1.36 -8.61
CA TYR A 50 0.63 -0.80 -9.18
C TYR A 50 1.55 -0.16 -8.13
N ARG A 51 1.25 -0.28 -6.84
CA ARG A 51 2.09 0.29 -5.77
C ARG A 51 3.31 -0.55 -5.44
N TRP A 52 3.36 -1.79 -5.93
CA TRP A 52 4.49 -2.69 -5.71
C TRP A 52 5.81 -1.97 -5.98
N SER A 53 6.73 -2.07 -5.02
CA SER A 53 8.07 -1.50 -5.14
C SER A 53 9.06 -2.35 -4.37
N ARG A 54 10.29 -2.42 -4.87
CA ARG A 54 11.43 -2.99 -4.13
C ARG A 54 12.02 -2.00 -3.13
N GLU A 55 11.68 -0.73 -3.26
CA GLU A 55 12.21 0.35 -2.43
C GLU A 55 11.29 0.60 -1.23
N MET A 56 11.92 0.85 -0.09
CA MET A 56 11.21 1.31 1.09
C MET A 56 10.98 2.82 1.01
N ALA A 57 9.81 3.27 1.42
CA ALA A 57 9.49 4.69 1.56
C ALA A 57 9.24 5.04 3.03
N ASN A 58 9.52 6.28 3.41
CA ASN A 58 9.17 6.79 4.73
C ASN A 58 7.65 6.94 4.87
N VAL A 59 7.12 6.56 6.03
CA VAL A 59 5.71 6.69 6.37
C VAL A 59 5.56 7.11 7.83
N ASP A 60 4.58 7.98 8.10
CA ASP A 60 4.12 8.28 9.45
C ASP A 60 2.90 7.39 9.74
N LEU A 61 3.11 6.26 10.40
CA LEU A 61 2.04 5.30 10.67
C LEU A 61 1.01 5.82 11.68
N LYS A 62 1.33 6.87 12.46
CA LYS A 62 0.32 7.51 13.33
C LYS A 62 -0.71 8.30 12.52
N LYS A 63 -0.37 8.70 11.28
CA LYS A 63 -1.26 9.44 10.36
C LYS A 63 -1.77 8.61 9.18
N ALA A 64 -1.09 7.52 8.85
CA ALA A 64 -1.46 6.67 7.74
C ALA A 64 -2.67 5.79 8.06
N ALA A 65 -3.53 5.57 7.05
CA ALA A 65 -4.57 4.56 7.13
C ALA A 65 -3.99 3.19 6.77
N PHE A 66 -3.97 2.27 7.72
CA PHE A 66 -3.59 0.88 7.49
C PHE A 66 -4.33 -0.06 8.45
N ARG A 67 -4.39 -1.34 8.10
CA ARG A 67 -4.97 -2.39 8.93
C ARG A 67 -3.92 -3.48 9.18
N PRO A 68 -3.56 -3.77 10.45
CA PRO A 68 -2.70 -4.89 10.78
C PRO A 68 -3.31 -6.22 10.32
N LEU A 69 -2.50 -7.06 9.67
CA LEU A 69 -2.87 -8.43 9.27
C LEU A 69 -2.08 -9.48 10.06
N SER A 70 -0.86 -9.16 10.49
CA SER A 70 -0.07 -9.94 11.45
C SER A 70 0.08 -9.20 12.78
N ASP A 71 0.56 -9.91 13.80
CA ASP A 71 1.17 -9.28 14.97
C ASP A 71 2.55 -8.67 14.60
N GLU A 72 3.12 -7.89 15.51
CA GLU A 72 4.52 -7.43 15.40
C GLU A 72 5.47 -8.64 15.44
N PHE A 73 6.44 -8.67 14.54
CA PHE A 73 7.49 -9.70 14.54
C PHE A 73 8.88 -9.09 14.43
N GLU A 74 9.87 -9.81 14.95
CA GLU A 74 11.27 -9.42 14.84
C GLU A 74 11.83 -9.86 13.49
N ILE A 75 12.48 -8.93 12.79
CA ILE A 75 13.16 -9.17 11.51
C ILE A 75 14.64 -9.47 11.78
N PHE A 76 15.31 -8.59 12.52
CA PHE A 76 16.71 -8.73 12.93
C PHE A 76 16.91 -8.24 14.36
N ASP A 77 17.81 -8.90 15.08
CA ASP A 77 18.39 -8.40 16.33
C ASP A 77 19.90 -8.26 16.12
N LEU A 78 20.39 -7.03 16.15
CA LEU A 78 21.76 -6.66 15.82
C LEU A 78 22.53 -6.25 17.08
N ASP A 79 23.66 -6.90 17.33
CA ASP A 79 24.64 -6.51 18.34
C ASP A 79 25.80 -5.77 17.67
N PHE A 80 25.93 -4.47 17.92
CA PHE A 80 26.96 -3.65 17.26
C PHE A 80 28.38 -3.92 17.75
N TYR A 81 28.55 -4.68 18.84
CA TYR A 81 29.87 -5.15 19.28
C TYR A 81 30.35 -6.39 18.51
N THR A 82 29.44 -7.23 18.02
CA THR A 82 29.80 -8.51 17.38
C THR A 82 29.46 -8.53 15.90
N ASP A 83 28.31 -8.00 15.49
CA ASP A 83 27.80 -8.11 14.14
C ASP A 83 28.59 -7.29 13.13
N GLY A 84 28.85 -7.92 11.99
CA GLY A 84 29.61 -7.37 10.89
C GLY A 84 28.73 -7.01 9.69
N PRO A 85 29.33 -6.47 8.62
CA PRO A 85 28.58 -6.09 7.42
C PRO A 85 27.87 -7.25 6.72
N GLU A 86 28.35 -8.48 6.93
CA GLU A 86 27.78 -9.70 6.35
C GLU A 86 26.57 -10.22 7.16
N THR A 87 26.30 -9.67 8.35
CA THR A 87 25.17 -10.10 9.19
C THR A 87 23.85 -9.83 8.48
N GLY A 88 23.12 -10.92 8.18
CA GLY A 88 21.83 -10.86 7.50
C GLY A 88 21.93 -10.68 5.98
N ARG A 89 23.12 -10.71 5.38
CA ARG A 89 23.29 -10.50 3.92
C ARG A 89 22.72 -11.64 3.08
N GLN A 90 22.76 -12.86 3.60
CA GLN A 90 22.12 -13.99 2.95
C GLN A 90 20.61 -13.92 3.17
N PRO A 91 19.79 -14.06 2.11
CA PRO A 91 18.35 -14.14 2.24
C PRO A 91 17.95 -15.23 3.24
N LYS A 92 17.11 -14.85 4.20
CA LYS A 92 16.57 -15.74 5.23
C LYS A 92 15.05 -15.80 5.09
N GLU A 93 14.52 -17.01 5.12
CA GLU A 93 13.08 -17.22 5.23
C GLU A 93 12.60 -16.94 6.66
N LEU A 94 11.50 -16.20 6.74
CA LEU A 94 10.82 -15.80 7.96
C LEU A 94 9.32 -16.02 7.73
N PRO A 95 8.78 -17.22 8.01
CA PRO A 95 7.35 -17.47 7.87
C PRO A 95 6.58 -16.63 8.90
N VAL A 96 5.65 -15.80 8.42
CA VAL A 96 4.86 -14.89 9.26
C VAL A 96 3.39 -15.34 9.31
N PRO A 97 2.84 -15.61 10.51
CA PRO A 97 1.42 -15.94 10.66
C PRO A 97 0.52 -14.73 10.38
N ILE A 98 -0.56 -14.96 9.63
CA ILE A 98 -1.66 -14.01 9.47
C ILE A 98 -2.66 -14.20 10.59
N ALA A 99 -2.91 -13.13 11.35
CA ALA A 99 -3.87 -13.10 12.44
C ALA A 99 -5.28 -12.68 11.96
N ARG A 100 -5.39 -11.98 10.82
CA ARG A 100 -6.65 -11.38 10.36
C ARG A 100 -6.83 -11.49 8.85
N ASP A 101 -8.05 -11.76 8.44
CA ASP A 101 -8.44 -11.79 7.02
C ASP A 101 -8.25 -10.42 6.36
N GLY A 102 -7.74 -10.41 5.13
CA GLY A 102 -7.55 -9.16 4.39
C GLY A 102 -6.81 -9.27 3.08
N ILE A 103 -6.29 -8.13 2.64
CA ILE A 103 -5.45 -8.02 1.46
C ILE A 103 -4.08 -7.51 1.91
N LEU A 104 -3.12 -8.41 2.00
CA LEU A 104 -1.73 -8.07 2.23
C LEU A 104 -1.24 -7.22 1.06
N SER A 105 -0.88 -5.97 1.34
CA SER A 105 -0.36 -5.05 0.33
C SER A 105 1.00 -4.45 0.70
N ALA A 106 1.41 -4.52 1.97
CA ALA A 106 2.69 -3.97 2.41
C ALA A 106 3.25 -4.64 3.67
N ILE A 107 4.55 -4.46 3.87
CA ILE A 107 5.21 -4.56 5.19
C ILE A 107 5.54 -3.16 5.67
N VAL A 108 5.30 -2.91 6.95
CA VAL A 108 5.79 -1.73 7.65
C VAL A 108 6.89 -2.12 8.64
N VAL A 109 7.90 -1.28 8.78
CA VAL A 109 9.13 -1.59 9.51
C VAL A 109 9.52 -0.39 10.39
N TRP A 110 9.96 -0.69 11.60
CA TRP A 110 10.55 0.26 12.53
C TRP A 110 11.65 -0.43 13.33
N PHE A 111 12.33 0.34 14.18
CA PHE A 111 13.43 -0.18 14.99
C PHE A 111 13.41 0.35 16.42
N ASP A 112 14.04 -0.44 17.29
CA ASP A 112 14.40 -0.09 18.65
C ASP A 112 15.93 -0.05 18.75
N LEU A 113 16.51 1.07 19.16
CA LEU A 113 17.94 1.20 19.45
C LEU A 113 18.17 0.99 20.93
N ARG A 114 18.97 -0.02 21.28
CA ARG A 114 19.46 -0.20 22.64
C ARG A 114 20.62 0.75 22.86
N LEU A 115 20.46 1.70 23.77
CA LEU A 115 21.52 2.67 24.09
C LEU A 115 22.44 2.08 25.17
N ASP A 116 21.84 1.43 26.15
CA ASP A 116 22.46 0.72 27.26
C ASP A 116 21.53 -0.43 27.73
N PRO A 117 21.86 -1.18 28.81
CA PRO A 117 21.02 -2.29 29.28
C PRO A 117 19.60 -1.92 29.73
N GLU A 118 19.34 -0.66 30.11
CA GLU A 118 18.07 -0.20 30.67
C GLU A 118 17.33 0.75 29.71
N THR A 119 18.05 1.41 28.80
CA THR A 119 17.53 2.47 27.93
C THR A 119 17.39 2.00 26.48
N THR A 120 16.18 2.09 25.95
CA THR A 120 15.87 1.82 24.55
C THR A 120 15.15 3.01 23.92
N TYR A 121 15.64 3.46 22.77
CA TYR A 121 14.97 4.44 21.93
C TYR A 121 14.15 3.72 20.84
N SER A 122 12.84 3.91 20.80
CA SER A 122 11.97 3.23 19.83
C SER A 122 11.43 4.19 18.78
N THR A 123 11.33 3.70 17.55
CA THR A 123 10.56 4.34 16.46
C THR A 123 9.21 3.68 16.24
N SER A 124 8.75 2.84 17.17
CA SER A 124 7.46 2.16 17.06
C SER A 124 6.30 3.17 16.94
N PRO A 125 5.36 2.94 16.02
CA PRO A 125 4.19 3.80 15.89
C PRO A 125 3.21 3.65 17.06
N PHE A 126 3.36 2.60 17.86
CA PHE A 126 2.54 2.30 19.04
C PHE A 126 3.12 2.91 20.32
N SER A 127 4.32 3.49 20.26
CA SER A 127 4.91 4.19 21.40
C SER A 127 4.14 5.47 21.71
N ALA A 128 3.97 5.76 23.00
CA ALA A 128 3.34 7.00 23.48
C ALA A 128 4.18 8.24 23.13
N GLU A 129 5.49 8.08 22.98
CA GLU A 129 6.42 9.15 22.65
C GLU A 129 6.29 9.57 21.18
N ALA A 130 6.36 10.88 20.94
CA ALA A 130 6.37 11.41 19.58
C ALA A 130 7.78 11.22 18.99
N THR A 131 7.90 10.37 17.98
CA THR A 131 9.17 10.15 17.28
C THR A 131 9.22 11.08 16.07
N HIS A 132 10.30 11.84 15.92
CA HIS A 132 10.54 12.64 14.71
C HIS A 132 11.05 11.78 13.55
N HIS A 133 11.46 10.55 13.84
CA HIS A 133 11.87 9.56 12.84
C HIS A 133 10.64 8.82 12.28
N PRO A 134 10.47 8.80 10.94
CA PRO A 134 9.41 8.04 10.29
C PRO A 134 9.68 6.54 10.36
N GLN A 135 8.62 5.75 10.24
CA GLN A 135 8.72 4.33 9.95
C GLN A 135 8.95 4.13 8.45
N ALA A 136 9.23 2.90 8.04
CA ALA A 136 9.41 2.56 6.64
C ALA A 136 8.28 1.62 6.17
N VAL A 137 7.88 1.75 4.91
CA VAL A 137 6.89 0.87 4.26
C VAL A 137 7.44 0.37 2.94
N MET A 138 7.18 -0.90 2.63
CA MET A 138 7.45 -1.51 1.33
C MET A 138 6.20 -2.23 0.85
N TYR A 139 5.82 -1.99 -0.41
CA TYR A 139 4.58 -2.54 -0.98
C TYR A 139 4.87 -3.83 -1.76
N PHE A 140 4.04 -4.84 -1.50
CA PHE A 140 4.04 -6.10 -2.22
C PHE A 140 3.00 -6.11 -3.34
N ASN A 141 3.05 -7.14 -4.19
CA ASN A 141 1.89 -7.52 -4.98
C ASN A 141 0.78 -7.90 -3.99
N GLU A 142 -0.45 -7.51 -4.30
CA GLU A 142 -1.54 -7.76 -3.37
C GLU A 142 -1.84 -9.26 -3.25
N ILE A 143 -1.97 -9.75 -2.03
CA ILE A 143 -2.31 -11.14 -1.74
C ILE A 143 -3.53 -11.14 -0.83
N LYS A 144 -4.60 -11.79 -1.26
CA LYS A 144 -5.72 -12.08 -0.37
C LYS A 144 -5.28 -13.14 0.64
N VAL A 145 -5.49 -12.87 1.92
CA VAL A 145 -5.06 -13.72 3.03
C VAL A 145 -6.22 -13.98 3.98
N GLN A 146 -6.21 -15.14 4.62
CA GLN A 146 -7.12 -15.50 5.72
C GLN A 146 -6.33 -15.80 7.00
N ALA A 147 -6.97 -15.60 8.15
CA ALA A 147 -6.40 -15.92 9.45
C ALA A 147 -5.93 -17.39 9.51
N GLY A 148 -4.72 -17.56 10.05
CA GLY A 148 -4.00 -18.83 10.07
C GLY A 148 -3.25 -19.16 8.78
N ALA A 149 -3.22 -18.29 7.77
CA ALA A 149 -2.25 -18.40 6.67
C ALA A 149 -0.82 -18.12 7.16
N GLN A 150 0.18 -18.58 6.40
CA GLN A 150 1.61 -18.36 6.67
C GLN A 150 2.25 -17.70 5.46
N ILE A 151 2.74 -16.48 5.61
CA ILE A 151 3.41 -15.76 4.54
C ILE A 151 4.90 -16.09 4.56
N PRO A 152 5.45 -16.69 3.49
CA PRO A 152 6.87 -17.03 3.39
C PRO A 152 7.67 -15.77 3.03
N LEU A 153 7.84 -14.88 4.01
CA LEU A 153 8.61 -13.65 3.86
C LEU A 153 10.10 -14.00 3.78
N VAL A 154 10.80 -13.46 2.80
CA VAL A 154 12.24 -13.56 2.65
C VAL A 154 12.84 -12.20 2.98
N VAL A 155 13.82 -12.18 3.88
CA VAL A 155 14.47 -10.96 4.36
C VAL A 155 15.97 -11.01 4.14
N ALA A 156 16.56 -9.88 3.73
CA ALA A 156 18.01 -9.72 3.63
C ALA A 156 18.42 -8.31 4.07
N ASN A 157 19.65 -8.20 4.59
CA ASN A 157 20.27 -6.95 5.01
C ASN A 157 21.52 -6.69 4.15
N HIS A 158 21.44 -5.68 3.28
CA HIS A 158 22.53 -5.25 2.41
C HIS A 158 23.26 -4.04 2.98
N GLY A 159 23.69 -4.16 4.25
CA GLY A 159 24.51 -3.17 4.94
C GLY A 159 23.76 -1.94 5.43
N ALA A 160 23.14 -1.18 4.52
CA ALA A 160 22.34 0.01 4.81
C ALA A 160 20.87 -0.13 4.40
N GLU A 161 20.53 -1.15 3.61
CA GLU A 161 19.19 -1.37 3.08
C GLU A 161 18.68 -2.74 3.51
N LEU A 162 17.40 -2.79 3.89
CA LEU A 162 16.67 -4.03 4.08
C LEU A 162 15.96 -4.38 2.77
N GLN A 163 15.99 -5.65 2.41
CA GLN A 163 15.24 -6.18 1.28
C GLN A 163 14.24 -7.20 1.77
N PHE A 164 13.04 -7.11 1.23
CA PHE A 164 11.95 -8.03 1.51
C PHE A 164 11.41 -8.59 0.20
N ALA A 165 11.07 -9.87 0.21
CA ALA A 165 10.33 -10.52 -0.86
C ALA A 165 9.35 -11.51 -0.25
N ILE A 166 8.34 -11.91 -1.01
CA ILE A 166 7.49 -13.05 -0.66
C ILE A 166 7.87 -14.17 -1.61
N ASP A 167 8.15 -15.36 -1.07
CA ASP A 167 8.36 -16.54 -1.90
C ASP A 167 7.01 -17.02 -2.47
N GLU A 168 6.68 -16.52 -3.66
CA GLU A 168 5.44 -16.86 -4.36
C GLU A 168 5.36 -18.37 -4.66
N ALA A 169 6.48 -19.08 -4.82
CA ALA A 169 6.49 -20.53 -5.02
C ALA A 169 5.90 -21.28 -3.82
N GLN A 170 6.13 -20.77 -2.60
CA GLN A 170 5.62 -21.33 -1.36
C GLN A 170 4.18 -20.86 -1.03
N LEU A 171 3.68 -19.83 -1.72
CA LEU A 171 2.26 -19.46 -1.66
C LEU A 171 1.39 -20.37 -2.53
N HIS A 172 1.93 -20.87 -3.65
CA HIS A 172 1.21 -21.76 -4.54
C HIS A 172 0.80 -23.05 -3.82
N GLY A 173 -0.52 -23.27 -3.70
CA GLY A 173 -1.09 -24.44 -3.02
C GLY A 173 -1.54 -24.20 -1.58
N GLN A 174 -1.33 -23.00 -1.02
CA GLN A 174 -1.95 -22.64 0.26
C GLN A 174 -3.42 -22.24 0.06
N GLU A 175 -4.36 -23.01 0.62
CA GLU A 175 -5.81 -22.74 0.51
C GLU A 175 -6.24 -21.35 1.01
N LYS A 176 -5.48 -20.79 1.96
CA LYS A 176 -5.79 -19.54 2.66
C LYS A 176 -5.15 -18.30 2.04
N THR A 177 -4.46 -18.44 0.90
CA THR A 177 -3.82 -17.32 0.21
C THR A 177 -4.18 -17.32 -1.27
N THR A 178 -4.30 -16.13 -1.85
CA THR A 178 -4.52 -15.98 -3.29
C THR A 178 -3.85 -14.70 -3.77
N ILE A 179 -2.85 -14.83 -4.65
CA ILE A 179 -2.20 -13.70 -5.29
C ILE A 179 -3.23 -12.99 -6.18
N ILE A 180 -3.35 -11.67 -6.03
CA ILE A 180 -4.20 -10.84 -6.87
C ILE A 180 -3.36 -10.39 -8.07
N PRO A 181 -3.67 -10.88 -9.30
CA PRO A 181 -2.86 -10.55 -10.46
C PRO A 181 -3.04 -9.07 -10.85
N LEU A 182 -1.97 -8.48 -11.40
CA LEU A 182 -2.06 -7.18 -12.06
C LEU A 182 -3.01 -7.27 -13.27
N PRO A 183 -4.16 -6.58 -13.26
CA PRO A 183 -5.03 -6.55 -14.41
C PRO A 183 -4.33 -5.82 -15.55
N ARG A 184 -4.31 -6.43 -16.75
CA ARG A 184 -3.96 -5.70 -17.98
C ARG A 184 -5.06 -4.72 -18.40
N TYR A 185 -6.26 -4.91 -17.84
CA TYR A 185 -7.48 -4.18 -18.15
C TYR A 185 -8.38 -4.13 -16.90
N ASP A 186 -8.82 -2.95 -16.46
CA ASP A 186 -9.76 -2.83 -15.33
C ASP A 186 -11.16 -3.32 -15.78
N PRO A 187 -11.65 -4.47 -15.29
CA PRO A 187 -12.93 -5.03 -15.73
C PRO A 187 -14.11 -4.12 -15.40
N ARG A 188 -13.98 -3.23 -14.42
CA ARG A 188 -15.03 -2.29 -14.02
C ARG A 188 -15.21 -1.18 -15.06
N TRP A 189 -14.16 -0.86 -15.84
CA TRP A 189 -14.30 0.06 -16.97
C TRP A 189 -15.21 -0.53 -18.05
N LYS A 190 -15.09 -1.85 -18.31
CA LYS A 190 -16.02 -2.53 -19.21
C LYS A 190 -17.43 -2.44 -18.68
N GLU A 191 -17.61 -2.77 -17.40
CA GLU A 191 -18.91 -2.76 -16.75
C GLU A 191 -19.55 -1.37 -16.79
N HIS A 192 -18.79 -0.30 -16.50
CA HIS A 192 -19.26 1.08 -16.58
C HIS A 192 -19.57 1.50 -18.02
N SER A 193 -18.74 1.13 -18.98
CA SER A 193 -18.98 1.39 -20.40
C SER A 193 -20.26 0.69 -20.87
N ASP A 194 -20.44 -0.57 -20.51
CA ASP A 194 -21.61 -1.39 -20.86
C ASP A 194 -22.89 -0.79 -20.26
N LYS A 195 -22.87 -0.47 -18.96
CA LYS A 195 -23.98 0.23 -18.28
C LYS A 195 -24.30 1.56 -18.95
N THR A 196 -23.29 2.35 -19.32
CA THR A 196 -23.49 3.64 -20.01
C THR A 196 -24.09 3.42 -21.40
N GLN A 197 -23.66 2.39 -22.12
CA GLN A 197 -24.18 2.05 -23.44
C GLN A 197 -25.62 1.52 -23.37
N GLU A 198 -25.97 0.74 -22.34
CA GLU A 198 -27.34 0.32 -22.06
C GLU A 198 -28.25 1.50 -21.72
N LEU A 199 -27.80 2.42 -20.86
CA LEU A 199 -28.52 3.65 -20.54
C LEU A 199 -28.74 4.52 -21.78
N ALA A 200 -27.71 4.65 -22.64
CA ALA A 200 -27.82 5.39 -23.90
C ALA A 200 -28.82 4.74 -24.88
N LYS A 201 -28.80 3.41 -25.01
CA LYS A 201 -29.79 2.67 -25.82
C LYS A 201 -31.21 2.87 -25.28
N SER A 202 -31.40 2.72 -23.97
CA SER A 202 -32.67 2.96 -23.29
C SER A 202 -33.18 4.38 -23.54
N LEU A 203 -32.32 5.40 -23.38
CA LEU A 203 -32.66 6.79 -23.66
C LEU A 203 -33.10 6.97 -25.13
N HIS A 204 -32.37 6.40 -26.08
CA HIS A 204 -32.69 6.48 -27.50
C HIS A 204 -34.04 5.81 -27.82
N THR A 205 -34.32 4.62 -27.27
CA THR A 205 -35.61 3.95 -27.45
C THR A 205 -36.76 4.79 -26.90
N ARG A 206 -36.59 5.35 -25.70
CA ARG A 206 -37.59 6.20 -25.04
C ARG A 206 -37.87 7.49 -25.81
N MET A 207 -36.86 8.05 -26.49
CA MET A 207 -37.04 9.21 -27.37
C MET A 207 -37.93 8.95 -28.59
N GLN A 208 -38.11 7.69 -29.01
CA GLN A 208 -39.04 7.35 -30.10
C GLN A 208 -40.51 7.47 -29.67
N VAL A 209 -40.77 7.60 -28.37
CA VAL A 209 -42.11 7.79 -27.79
C VAL A 209 -42.37 9.29 -27.56
N ALA A 210 -43.37 9.85 -28.24
CA ALA A 210 -43.61 11.30 -28.27
C ALA A 210 -43.84 11.96 -26.89
N SER A 211 -44.50 11.26 -25.96
CA SER A 211 -44.70 11.75 -24.58
C SER A 211 -43.40 11.81 -23.79
N GLU A 212 -42.54 10.81 -23.95
CA GLU A 212 -41.25 10.70 -23.27
C GLU A 212 -40.20 11.65 -23.86
N PHE A 213 -40.21 11.84 -25.18
CA PHE A 213 -39.33 12.78 -25.87
C PHE A 213 -39.44 14.19 -25.29
N ARG A 214 -40.66 14.68 -25.01
CA ARG A 214 -40.86 16.01 -24.39
C ARG A 214 -40.27 16.10 -22.99
N ALA A 215 -40.45 15.05 -22.18
CA ALA A 215 -39.91 15.01 -20.81
C ALA A 215 -38.38 15.00 -20.82
N ILE A 216 -37.77 14.19 -21.69
CA ILE A 216 -36.31 14.11 -21.88
C ILE A 216 -35.77 15.46 -22.37
N THR A 217 -36.42 16.09 -23.35
CA THR A 217 -36.01 17.39 -23.89
C THR A 217 -36.06 18.49 -22.82
N GLN A 218 -37.10 18.51 -21.98
CA GLN A 218 -37.20 19.44 -20.86
C GLN A 218 -36.10 19.20 -19.81
N ALA A 219 -35.77 17.94 -19.51
CA ALA A 219 -34.67 17.61 -18.61
C ALA A 219 -33.32 18.08 -19.18
N CYS A 220 -33.06 17.83 -20.47
CA CYS A 220 -31.87 18.33 -21.17
C CYS A 220 -31.77 19.85 -21.13
N LEU A 221 -32.88 20.57 -21.36
CA LEU A 221 -32.91 22.03 -21.28
C LEU A 221 -32.56 22.54 -19.88
N LYS A 222 -33.15 21.93 -18.83
CA LYS A 222 -32.86 22.29 -17.43
C LYS A 222 -31.38 22.07 -17.09
N MET A 223 -30.82 20.93 -17.52
CA MET A 223 -29.40 20.63 -17.35
C MET A 223 -28.51 21.62 -18.12
N GLY A 224 -28.88 21.99 -19.35
CA GLY A 224 -28.13 22.95 -20.18
C GLY A 224 -28.11 24.38 -19.63
N ILE A 225 -29.20 24.83 -18.98
CA ILE A 225 -29.28 26.18 -18.39
C ILE A 225 -28.45 26.26 -17.09
N GLN A 226 -28.46 25.21 -16.26
CA GLN A 226 -27.78 25.20 -14.96
C GLN A 226 -27.01 23.88 -14.72
N PRO A 227 -25.95 23.58 -15.50
CA PRO A 227 -25.23 22.31 -15.41
C PRO A 227 -24.57 22.07 -14.05
N THR A 228 -24.09 23.14 -13.42
CA THR A 228 -23.44 23.11 -12.10
C THR A 228 -24.39 22.68 -10.98
N ASN A 229 -25.69 22.98 -11.08
CA ASN A 229 -26.69 22.55 -10.09
C ASN A 229 -26.89 21.02 -10.09
N PHE A 230 -26.45 20.34 -11.14
CA PHE A 230 -26.49 18.88 -11.28
C PHE A 230 -25.10 18.24 -11.16
N GLY A 231 -24.07 19.02 -10.81
CA GLY A 231 -22.68 18.54 -10.75
C GLY A 231 -22.09 18.16 -12.12
N LEU A 232 -22.63 18.73 -13.21
CA LEU A 232 -22.19 18.44 -14.57
C LEU A 232 -21.24 19.52 -15.09
N ASP A 233 -20.28 19.10 -15.92
CA ASP A 233 -19.40 20.02 -16.63
C ASP A 233 -20.18 20.79 -17.72
N PRO A 234 -20.08 22.13 -17.80
CA PRO A 234 -20.82 22.93 -18.77
C PRO A 234 -20.50 22.61 -20.23
N GLN A 235 -19.25 22.26 -20.56
CA GLN A 235 -18.88 21.94 -21.94
C GLN A 235 -19.42 20.57 -22.35
N VAL A 236 -19.34 19.58 -21.46
CA VAL A 236 -19.93 18.25 -21.68
C VAL A 236 -21.44 18.35 -21.83
N THR A 237 -22.09 19.14 -20.97
CA THR A 237 -23.55 19.33 -21.01
C THR A 237 -24.00 20.04 -22.29
N SER A 238 -23.26 21.06 -22.74
CA SER A 238 -23.52 21.75 -24.01
C SER A 238 -23.43 20.81 -25.21
N ARG A 239 -22.38 19.99 -25.28
CA ARG A 239 -22.24 18.96 -26.34
C ARG A 239 -23.36 17.94 -26.31
N PHE A 240 -23.75 17.47 -25.12
CA PHE A 240 -24.86 16.55 -24.95
C PHE A 240 -26.17 17.17 -25.44
N CYS A 241 -26.52 18.39 -25.00
CA CYS A 241 -27.70 19.11 -25.46
C CYS A 241 -27.71 19.26 -26.99
N ASN A 242 -26.58 19.61 -27.60
CA ASN A 242 -26.47 19.75 -29.05
C ASN A 242 -26.79 18.46 -29.82
N MET A 243 -26.54 17.27 -29.26
CA MET A 243 -26.94 16.00 -29.90
C MET A 243 -28.47 15.86 -30.03
N PHE A 244 -29.25 16.52 -29.17
CA PHE A 244 -30.72 16.45 -29.19
C PHE A 244 -31.36 17.62 -29.95
N PHE A 245 -30.72 18.79 -29.94
CA PHE A 245 -31.30 20.02 -30.51
C PHE A 245 -30.87 20.31 -31.96
N THR A 246 -29.87 19.59 -32.50
CA THR A 246 -29.49 19.71 -33.93
C THR A 246 -30.39 18.93 -34.88
N SER A 247 -31.23 18.01 -34.40
CA SER A 247 -32.19 17.27 -35.23
C SER A 247 -33.58 17.92 -35.32
N LEU A 248 -33.72 19.17 -34.88
CA LEU A 248 -34.96 19.97 -34.89
C LEU A 248 -34.94 21.09 -35.95
N GLY A 249 -33.91 21.12 -36.80
CA GLY A 249 -33.80 22.01 -37.96
C GLY A 249 -34.04 21.27 -39.27
#